data_AF-A0A135LMT9-F1
#
_entry.id   AF-A0A135LMT9-F1
#
_cell.length_a   1.000
_cell.length_b   1.000
_cell.length_c   1.000
_cell.angle_alpha   90.00
_cell.angle_beta   90.00
_cell.angle_gamma   90.00
#
_symmetry.space_group_name_H-M   'P 1'
#
loop_
_entity.id
_entity.type
_entity.pdbx_description
1 polymer ?
#
loop_
_entity_poly.entity_id
_entity_poly.type
_entity_poly.pdbx_seq_one_letter_code
_entity_poly.pdbx_strand_id
1 'polypeptide(L)'
;MVHALTGHCPSPFLEEALFPTDGGFIDGRYCETIPLGNSSLSCCLPCPLAEWRYETDLADKIAVTSWISVAILPLCVFLLVSYAVLPVKWSHRHYLSVCFTVGICFMQVAFIIPLGAKPEECHNAITPNDMRSNLSCAFSGSLLLFGGLFIVVWSFIRTMAFHLQVCWEKVLGPKFMWTAFVCGFGLPAIGLTVMLILTGVSFRFGKVCHINVKNGIYTYWIPVMIFGAAALILQLSTMIYCMHIYLRSLFDKSTSTTGSSGALPSYTSSMGTVTARQAYRRVRRVLKLQWRGIALTCIILGNVIFFAVVFINLDNAVAPTEDNVKLAMPWLLCLAKTGDKELCREYAEAIGPNEATVLAVVILLSLVGLWNFLLFARPSMLAGWLDLIRSKTTRRNEFVSVDAANRFTDNKGFEMLTSPLKSPDPFMRSPSPTRMGPDRNAFMRSPSPTQMGGTDRSAFMPSPSPTQTGTERSFFMPSLSPTQTGYGRSPASPTPSSDRTHVGREARYVRPSLSFSGPRPPSSLHSARDWDPQSSFAPAYGRGS
;
A
#
# COMPACT_ATOMS: atom_id res chain seq x y z
N MET A 1 14.27 28.79 45.71
CA MET A 1 15.20 27.95 44.93
C MET A 1 15.40 28.42 43.50
N VAL A 2 14.40 29.00 42.81
CA VAL A 2 14.53 29.44 41.40
C VAL A 2 15.61 30.52 41.19
N HIS A 3 15.75 31.50 42.11
CA HIS A 3 16.79 32.54 42.02
C HIS A 3 18.25 32.04 42.11
N ALA A 4 18.49 30.82 42.61
CA ALA A 4 19.84 30.27 42.68
C ALA A 4 20.28 29.66 41.35
N LEU A 5 19.34 29.34 40.44
CA LEU A 5 19.58 28.66 39.17
C LEU A 5 19.60 29.62 37.98
N THR A 6 19.06 30.84 38.13
CA THR A 6 19.20 31.90 37.13
C THR A 6 20.64 32.41 37.03
N GLY A 7 21.41 32.30 38.12
CA GLY A 7 22.78 32.81 38.16
C GLY A 7 22.83 34.27 37.74
N HIS A 8 23.65 34.58 36.74
CA HIS A 8 23.79 35.92 36.14
C HIS A 8 22.82 36.18 34.97
N CYS A 9 22.01 35.20 34.58
CA CYS A 9 21.03 35.34 33.51
C CYS A 9 19.76 36.05 34.01
N PRO A 10 19.13 36.91 33.19
CA PRO A 10 17.84 37.49 33.54
C PRO A 10 16.77 36.40 33.63
N SER A 11 15.88 36.49 34.61
CA SER A 11 14.71 35.59 34.69
C SER A 11 13.87 35.71 33.40
N PRO A 12 13.36 34.60 32.82
CA PRO A 12 13.34 33.22 33.32
C PRO A 12 14.52 32.36 32.85
N PHE A 13 15.54 32.95 32.23
CA PHE A 13 16.68 32.22 31.70
C PHE A 13 17.59 31.70 32.82
N LEU A 14 18.20 30.53 32.56
CA LEU A 14 19.01 29.81 33.53
C LEU A 14 20.47 29.74 33.04
N GLU A 15 21.42 29.91 33.95
CA GLU A 15 22.85 29.90 33.61
C GLU A 15 23.32 28.47 33.36
N GLU A 16 23.87 28.19 32.17
CA GLU A 16 24.22 26.82 31.75
C GLU A 16 25.25 26.16 32.68
N ALA A 17 26.21 26.95 33.18
CA ALA A 17 27.31 26.47 34.02
C ALA A 17 26.85 25.88 35.36
N LEU A 18 25.61 26.15 35.78
CA LEU A 18 25.02 25.61 37.01
C LEU A 18 24.43 24.21 36.83
N PHE A 19 24.45 23.66 35.62
CA PHE A 19 23.88 22.36 35.30
C PHE A 19 24.96 21.36 34.87
N PRO A 20 24.81 20.07 35.20
CA PRO A 20 25.78 19.04 34.86
C PRO A 20 25.95 18.92 33.35
N THR A 21 27.15 18.57 32.88
CA THR A 21 27.45 18.33 31.45
C THR A 21 27.27 16.87 31.06
N ASP A 22 26.60 16.09 31.90
CA ASP A 22 26.23 14.70 31.68
C ASP A 22 24.74 14.48 32.00
N GLY A 23 24.14 13.47 31.36
CA GLY A 23 22.73 13.12 31.51
C GLY A 23 21.79 13.86 30.55
N GLY A 24 20.77 13.15 30.06
CA GLY A 24 19.79 13.65 29.09
C GLY A 24 20.40 14.02 27.74
N PHE A 25 19.66 14.77 26.93
CA PHE A 25 20.08 15.25 25.61
C PHE A 25 20.62 16.69 25.69
N ILE A 26 21.93 16.81 25.91
CA ILE A 26 22.62 18.10 26.09
C ILE A 26 22.56 18.97 24.84
N ASP A 27 22.74 18.38 23.65
CA ASP A 27 22.60 19.09 22.37
C ASP A 27 21.17 19.61 22.13
N GLY A 28 20.20 19.23 22.97
CA GLY A 28 18.82 19.72 22.96
C GLY A 28 18.56 20.90 23.88
N ARG A 29 19.56 21.39 24.62
CA ARG A 29 19.44 22.61 25.41
C ARG A 29 19.29 23.81 24.49
N TYR A 30 18.39 24.72 24.85
CA TYR A 30 18.17 25.94 24.09
C TYR A 30 18.91 27.10 24.74
N CYS A 31 20.22 27.15 24.53
CA CYS A 31 21.13 28.12 25.13
C CYS A 31 21.79 29.01 24.08
N GLU A 32 22.04 30.26 24.47
CA GLU A 32 22.79 31.22 23.65
C GLU A 32 23.87 31.90 24.50
N THR A 33 25.04 32.13 23.90
CA THR A 33 26.14 32.83 24.58
C THR A 33 26.02 34.33 24.40
N ILE A 34 25.90 35.06 25.50
CA ILE A 34 25.79 36.52 25.53
C ILE A 34 27.16 37.10 25.89
N PRO A 35 27.72 38.03 25.09
CA PRO A 35 28.96 38.72 25.45
C PRO A 35 28.70 39.75 26.56
N LEU A 36 29.27 39.52 27.75
CA LEU A 36 29.33 40.47 28.86
C LEU A 36 30.76 41.04 28.96
N GLY A 37 31.03 42.09 28.19
CA GLY A 37 32.35 42.74 28.18
C GLY A 37 33.45 41.79 27.75
N ASN A 38 34.35 41.43 28.67
CA ASN A 38 35.47 40.50 28.43
C ASN A 38 35.12 39.02 28.71
N SER A 39 33.87 38.71 29.07
CA SER A 39 33.41 37.37 29.42
C SER A 39 32.19 36.94 28.59
N SER A 40 32.01 35.63 28.38
CA SER A 40 30.84 35.05 27.73
C SER A 40 29.98 34.33 28.74
N LEU A 41 28.69 34.66 28.82
CA LEU A 41 27.71 34.02 29.70
C LEU A 41 26.74 33.19 28.83
N SER A 42 26.60 31.89 29.10
CA SER A 42 25.62 31.04 28.41
C SER A 42 24.31 31.00 29.19
N CYS A 43 23.23 31.49 28.57
CA CYS A 43 21.90 31.53 29.16
C CYS A 43 20.95 30.65 28.37
N CYS A 44 20.21 29.80 29.07
CA CYS A 44 19.32 28.80 28.51
C CYS A 44 17.86 29.07 28.84
N LEU A 45 16.97 28.73 27.91
CA LEU A 45 15.54 28.69 28.18
C LEU A 45 15.18 27.43 29.00
N PRO A 46 14.24 27.50 29.95
CA PRO A 46 13.82 26.33 30.71
C PRO A 46 13.14 25.26 29.85
N CYS A 47 13.32 24.00 30.23
CA CYS A 47 12.65 22.84 29.64
C CYS A 47 11.25 22.64 30.25
N PRO A 48 10.22 22.25 29.47
CA PRO A 48 10.23 21.95 28.03
C PRO A 48 10.01 23.18 27.14
N LEU A 49 10.75 23.26 26.03
CA LEU A 49 10.71 24.39 25.09
C LEU A 49 9.30 24.69 24.54
N ALA A 50 8.48 23.64 24.34
CA ALA A 50 7.14 23.78 23.80
C ALA A 50 6.22 24.64 24.69
N GLU A 51 6.37 24.57 26.01
CA GLU A 51 5.52 25.32 26.95
C GLU A 51 5.82 26.81 26.99
N TRP A 52 7.00 27.24 26.53
CA TRP A 52 7.38 28.65 26.42
C TRP A 52 6.92 29.28 25.11
N ARG A 53 6.69 28.45 24.10
CA ARG A 53 6.30 28.87 22.75
C ARG A 53 4.80 28.77 22.51
N TYR A 54 4.17 27.70 22.98
CA TYR A 54 2.77 27.35 22.70
C TYR A 54 1.88 27.52 23.92
N GLU A 55 0.56 27.45 23.72
CA GLU A 55 -0.39 27.53 24.81
C GLU A 55 -0.21 26.40 25.82
N THR A 56 -0.52 26.69 27.09
CA THR A 56 -0.40 25.73 28.20
C THR A 56 -1.24 24.47 28.03
N ASP A 57 -2.31 24.53 27.24
CA ASP A 57 -3.20 23.40 26.98
C ASP A 57 -2.78 22.55 25.76
N LEU A 58 -1.72 22.93 25.03
CA LEU A 58 -1.23 22.15 23.88
C LEU A 58 -0.82 20.73 24.30
N ALA A 59 -0.14 20.59 25.43
CA ALA A 59 0.26 19.28 25.96
C ALA A 59 -0.96 18.39 26.23
N ASP A 60 -2.07 18.97 26.71
CA ASP A 60 -3.32 18.27 26.94
C ASP A 60 -4.03 17.92 25.63
N LYS A 61 -4.06 18.84 24.65
CA LYS A 61 -4.58 18.59 23.30
C LYS A 61 -3.83 17.43 22.60
N ILE A 62 -2.50 17.37 22.74
CA ILE A 62 -1.67 16.28 22.20
C ILE A 62 -1.96 14.97 22.95
N ALA A 63 -2.14 15.01 24.27
CA ALA A 63 -2.50 13.84 25.06
C ALA A 63 -3.86 13.27 24.66
N VAL A 64 -4.87 14.12 24.45
CA VAL A 64 -6.19 13.72 23.93
C VAL A 64 -6.07 13.06 22.55
N THR A 65 -5.20 13.58 21.69
CA THR A 65 -4.98 13.00 20.36
C THR A 65 -4.39 11.59 20.45
N SER A 66 -3.51 11.33 21.41
CA SER A 66 -2.92 9.99 21.61
C SER A 66 -3.97 8.93 22.01
N TRP A 67 -5.08 9.31 22.64
CA TRP A 67 -6.20 8.40 22.92
C TRP A 67 -6.90 7.88 21.66
N ILE A 68 -6.82 8.63 20.55
CA ILE A 68 -7.31 8.17 19.24
C ILE A 68 -6.57 6.89 18.82
N SER A 69 -5.25 6.85 19.04
CA SER A 69 -4.43 5.66 18.77
C SER A 69 -4.83 4.46 19.65
N VAL A 70 -5.22 4.69 20.90
CA VAL A 70 -5.74 3.64 21.81
C VAL A 70 -7.03 3.02 21.25
N ALA A 71 -7.94 3.84 20.72
CA ALA A 71 -9.19 3.35 20.12
C ALA A 71 -8.96 2.62 18.78
N ILE A 72 -7.99 3.07 17.99
CA ILE A 72 -7.72 2.55 16.64
C ILE A 72 -6.85 1.28 16.66
N LEU A 73 -5.93 1.13 17.61
CA LEU A 73 -5.04 -0.03 17.66
C LEU A 73 -5.82 -1.37 17.70
N PRO A 74 -6.88 -1.55 18.52
CA PRO A 74 -7.71 -2.75 18.49
C PRO A 74 -8.31 -3.06 17.11
N LEU A 75 -8.67 -2.04 16.33
CA LEU A 75 -9.18 -2.22 14.97
C LEU A 75 -8.09 -2.74 14.03
N CYS A 76 -6.85 -2.24 14.16
CA CYS A 76 -5.71 -2.74 13.41
C CYS A 76 -5.33 -4.16 13.82
N VAL A 77 -5.36 -4.46 15.13
CA VAL A 77 -5.15 -5.82 15.67
C VAL A 77 -6.22 -6.77 15.15
N PHE A 78 -7.50 -6.35 15.12
CA PHE A 78 -8.57 -7.14 14.52
C PHE A 78 -8.29 -7.52 13.07
N LEU A 79 -7.73 -6.61 12.26
CA LEU A 79 -7.30 -6.94 10.89
C LEU A 79 -6.19 -7.99 10.88
N LEU A 80 -5.15 -7.83 11.71
CA LEU A 80 -4.05 -8.80 11.79
C LEU A 80 -4.54 -10.18 12.22
N VAL A 81 -5.38 -10.25 13.26
CA VAL A 81 -5.99 -11.51 13.71
C VAL A 81 -6.88 -12.09 12.62
N SER A 82 -7.64 -11.27 11.91
CA SER A 82 -8.45 -11.72 10.76
C SER A 82 -7.57 -12.31 9.65
N TYR A 83 -6.39 -11.77 9.40
CA TYR A 83 -5.45 -12.34 8.42
C TYR A 83 -4.81 -13.65 8.90
N ALA A 84 -4.58 -13.79 10.20
CA ALA A 84 -3.99 -14.99 10.79
C ALA A 84 -4.99 -16.15 10.84
N VAL A 85 -6.21 -15.90 11.32
CA VAL A 85 -7.20 -16.92 11.67
C VAL A 85 -8.14 -17.25 10.52
N LEU A 86 -8.66 -16.24 9.79
CA LEU A 86 -9.67 -16.49 8.77
C LEU A 86 -9.04 -17.01 7.47
N PRO A 87 -9.67 -18.01 6.83
CA PRO A 87 -9.19 -18.54 5.56
C PRO A 87 -9.22 -17.47 4.46
N VAL A 88 -8.38 -17.65 3.45
CA VAL A 88 -8.16 -16.68 2.35
C VAL A 88 -9.46 -16.31 1.63
N LYS A 89 -10.46 -17.22 1.59
CA LYS A 89 -11.80 -16.96 1.04
C LYS A 89 -12.54 -15.79 1.69
N TRP A 90 -12.32 -15.56 2.99
CA TRP A 90 -12.97 -14.49 3.76
C TRP A 90 -12.06 -13.28 3.95
N SER A 91 -10.79 -13.53 4.29
CA SER A 91 -9.82 -12.48 4.61
C SER A 91 -9.21 -11.81 3.38
N HIS A 92 -9.16 -12.52 2.24
CA HIS A 92 -8.42 -12.08 1.05
C HIS A 92 -7.01 -11.57 1.38
N ARG A 93 -6.37 -12.21 2.36
CA ARG A 93 -5.08 -11.77 2.91
C ARG A 93 -4.01 -11.73 1.81
N HIS A 94 -3.21 -10.67 1.85
CA HIS A 94 -2.07 -10.47 0.96
C HIS A 94 -0.91 -9.92 1.79
N TYR A 95 0.30 -10.44 1.59
CA TYR A 95 1.46 -10.09 2.43
C TYR A 95 1.73 -8.58 2.46
N LEU A 96 1.60 -7.88 1.32
CA LEU A 96 1.73 -6.41 1.27
C LEU A 96 0.79 -5.69 2.25
N SER A 97 -0.47 -6.13 2.38
CA SER A 97 -1.43 -5.51 3.32
C SER A 97 -1.16 -5.89 4.78
N VAL A 98 -0.68 -7.11 5.02
CA VAL A 98 -0.32 -7.59 6.36
C VAL A 98 0.85 -6.78 6.90
N CYS A 99 1.96 -6.71 6.15
CA CYS A 99 3.14 -5.95 6.56
C CYS A 99 2.81 -4.47 6.74
N PHE A 100 2.03 -3.87 5.83
CA PHE A 100 1.58 -2.49 5.98
C PHE A 100 0.86 -2.25 7.31
N THR A 101 -0.07 -3.14 7.67
CA THR A 101 -0.80 -3.05 8.94
C THR A 101 0.11 -3.22 10.15
N VAL A 102 1.11 -4.11 10.07
CA VAL A 102 2.12 -4.28 11.13
C VAL A 102 2.91 -2.99 11.37
N GLY A 103 3.36 -2.31 10.30
CA GLY A 103 4.04 -1.02 10.41
C GLY A 103 3.19 0.05 11.11
N ILE A 104 1.89 0.10 10.77
CA ILE A 104 0.92 0.99 11.42
C ILE A 104 0.76 0.64 12.90
N CYS A 105 0.71 -0.64 13.27
CA CYS A 105 0.65 -1.03 14.68
C CYS A 105 1.87 -0.53 15.46
N PHE A 106 3.09 -0.63 14.92
CA PHE A 106 4.28 -0.08 15.57
C PHE A 106 4.15 1.44 15.80
N MET A 107 3.73 2.18 14.77
CA MET A 107 3.49 3.62 14.88
C MET A 107 2.42 3.96 15.92
N GLN A 108 1.31 3.21 15.98
CA GLN A 108 0.24 3.47 16.96
C GLN A 108 0.69 3.17 18.40
N VAL A 109 1.46 2.10 18.61
CA VAL A 109 2.01 1.77 19.94
C VAL A 109 2.92 2.88 20.46
N ALA A 110 3.63 3.58 19.57
CA ALA A 110 4.49 4.70 19.95
C ALA A 110 3.73 5.84 20.67
N PHE A 111 2.48 6.12 20.27
CA PHE A 111 1.62 7.12 20.92
C PHE A 111 0.99 6.60 22.22
N ILE A 112 0.85 5.29 22.37
CA ILE A 112 0.21 4.66 23.54
C ILE A 112 1.20 4.56 24.71
N ILE A 113 2.48 4.31 24.44
CA ILE A 113 3.50 4.17 25.49
C ILE A 113 3.56 5.39 26.44
N PRO A 114 3.61 6.64 25.94
CA PRO A 114 3.64 7.81 26.82
C PRO A 114 2.40 7.99 27.70
N LEU A 115 1.23 7.53 27.26
CA LEU A 115 -0.01 7.59 28.05
C LEU A 115 0.06 6.71 29.30
N GLY A 116 0.64 5.52 29.16
CA GLY A 116 0.81 4.58 30.28
C GLY A 116 1.98 4.94 31.17
N ALA A 117 3.11 5.34 30.58
CA ALA A 117 4.34 5.59 31.32
C ALA A 117 4.38 6.98 32.00
N LYS A 118 3.66 7.98 31.47
CA LYS A 118 3.69 9.38 31.94
C LYS A 118 5.11 9.88 32.21
N PRO A 119 6.01 9.86 31.19
CA PRO A 119 7.42 10.17 31.40
C PRO A 119 7.64 11.63 31.77
N GLU A 120 8.67 11.88 32.57
CA GLU A 120 9.21 13.23 32.77
C GLU A 120 9.98 13.65 31.51
N GLU A 121 9.58 14.77 30.90
CA GLU A 121 10.15 15.25 29.64
C GLU A 121 11.56 15.83 29.81
N CYS A 122 11.85 16.37 31.00
CA CYS A 122 13.08 17.06 31.31
C CYS A 122 13.91 16.26 32.32
N HIS A 123 15.21 16.12 32.04
CA HIS A 123 16.17 15.51 32.95
C HIS A 123 16.53 16.47 34.10
N ASN A 124 16.66 17.76 33.77
CA ASN A 124 16.83 18.87 34.69
C ASN A 124 16.17 20.13 34.10
N ALA A 125 16.28 21.27 34.76
CA ALA A 125 15.56 22.49 34.38
C ALA A 125 15.87 23.02 32.97
N ILE A 126 16.99 22.63 32.34
CA ILE A 126 17.35 23.06 30.97
C ILE A 126 17.52 21.90 29.97
N THR A 127 17.69 20.66 30.46
CA THR A 127 18.07 19.50 29.62
C THR A 127 16.90 18.56 29.43
N PRO A 128 16.47 18.28 28.18
CA PRO A 128 15.44 17.27 27.91
C PRO A 128 15.96 15.84 28.14
N ASN A 129 15.07 14.93 28.51
CA ASN A 129 15.37 13.50 28.59
C ASN A 129 15.53 12.89 27.19
N ASP A 130 16.39 11.88 27.08
CA ASP A 130 16.74 11.20 25.84
C ASP A 130 16.50 9.69 25.95
N MET A 131 16.83 8.93 24.89
CA MET A 131 16.69 7.48 24.91
C MET A 131 17.56 6.78 25.97
N ARG A 132 18.64 7.43 26.46
CA ARG A 132 19.59 6.85 27.41
C ARG A 132 19.15 7.12 28.84
N SER A 133 18.54 8.27 29.10
CA SER A 133 18.00 8.64 30.42
C SER A 133 16.57 8.14 30.65
N ASN A 134 15.78 7.90 29.59
CA ASN A 134 14.39 7.47 29.71
C ASN A 134 14.01 6.36 28.70
N LEU A 135 13.64 5.18 29.22
CA LEU A 135 13.25 4.02 28.40
C LEU A 135 11.93 4.24 27.65
N SER A 136 10.98 4.98 28.21
CA SER A 136 9.73 5.30 27.52
C SER A 136 10.01 6.16 26.29
N CYS A 137 10.98 7.08 26.37
CA CYS A 137 11.47 7.83 25.21
C CYS A 137 12.07 6.86 24.17
N ALA A 138 12.97 5.99 24.62
CA ALA A 138 13.63 5.02 23.74
C ALA A 138 12.64 4.18 22.94
N PHE A 139 11.65 3.55 23.59
CA PHE A 139 10.68 2.70 22.90
C PHE A 139 9.67 3.50 22.07
N SER A 140 9.12 4.60 22.60
CA SER A 140 8.15 5.40 21.84
C SER A 140 8.78 6.00 20.58
N GLY A 141 9.94 6.65 20.71
CA GLY A 141 10.65 7.24 19.58
C GLY A 141 11.11 6.18 18.57
N SER A 142 11.66 5.06 19.04
CA SER A 142 12.08 3.97 18.14
C SER A 142 10.92 3.37 17.35
N LEU A 143 9.78 3.11 17.99
CA LEU A 143 8.60 2.54 17.33
C LEU A 143 7.93 3.52 16.37
N LEU A 144 7.93 4.82 16.72
CA LEU A 144 7.41 5.87 15.85
C LEU A 144 8.19 5.94 14.55
N LEU A 145 9.52 6.06 14.66
CA LEU A 145 10.40 6.22 13.51
C LEU A 145 10.53 4.91 12.71
N PHE A 146 10.65 3.77 13.39
CA PHE A 146 10.63 2.46 12.74
C PHE A 146 9.33 2.24 11.99
N GLY A 147 8.18 2.48 12.63
CA GLY A 147 6.87 2.37 12.01
C GLY A 147 6.74 3.29 10.78
N GLY A 148 7.21 4.54 10.89
CA GLY A 148 7.23 5.50 9.78
C GLY A 148 8.04 5.02 8.58
N LEU A 149 9.31 4.67 8.81
CA LEU A 149 10.18 4.16 7.75
C LEU A 149 9.65 2.85 7.16
N PHE A 150 9.12 1.96 8.00
CA PHE A 150 8.51 0.71 7.58
C PHE A 150 7.33 0.94 6.65
N ILE A 151 6.37 1.80 7.02
CA ILE A 151 5.20 2.12 6.21
C ILE A 151 5.62 2.73 4.86
N VAL A 152 6.62 3.61 4.84
CA VAL A 152 7.10 4.26 3.61
C VAL A 152 7.77 3.26 2.67
N VAL A 153 8.65 2.39 3.20
CA VAL A 153 9.30 1.33 2.40
C VAL A 153 8.26 0.36 1.84
N TRP A 154 7.29 -0.08 2.64
CA TRP A 154 6.22 -0.96 2.15
C TRP A 154 5.24 -0.26 1.19
N SER A 155 5.06 1.06 1.33
CA SER A 155 4.36 1.87 0.33
C SER A 155 5.08 1.81 -1.01
N PHE A 156 6.39 2.05 -1.02
CA PHE A 156 7.22 1.94 -2.22
C PHE A 156 7.17 0.53 -2.85
N ILE A 157 7.33 -0.52 -2.06
CA ILE A 157 7.26 -1.91 -2.56
C ILE A 157 5.89 -2.18 -3.18
N ARG A 158 4.80 -1.66 -2.57
CA ARG A 158 3.44 -1.81 -3.11
C ARG A 158 3.24 -1.04 -4.41
N THR A 159 3.67 0.21 -4.49
CA THR A 159 3.54 1.00 -5.73
C THR A 159 4.38 0.39 -6.85
N MET A 160 5.58 -0.09 -6.54
CA MET A 160 6.42 -0.84 -7.48
C MET A 160 5.73 -2.12 -7.96
N ALA A 161 5.18 -2.93 -7.05
CA ALA A 161 4.43 -4.13 -7.41
C ALA A 161 3.26 -3.83 -8.35
N PHE A 162 2.50 -2.77 -8.05
CA PHE A 162 1.36 -2.35 -8.85
C PHE A 162 1.80 -1.82 -10.23
N HIS A 163 2.85 -1.01 -10.28
CA HIS A 163 3.42 -0.48 -11.51
C HIS A 163 3.93 -1.61 -12.43
N LEU A 164 4.63 -2.61 -11.87
CA LEU A 164 5.08 -3.77 -12.61
C LEU A 164 3.92 -4.62 -13.18
N GLN A 165 2.81 -4.75 -12.46
CA GLN A 165 1.64 -5.50 -12.93
C GLN A 165 0.87 -4.78 -14.05
N VAL A 166 0.81 -3.45 -13.98
CA VAL A 166 -0.04 -2.64 -14.87
C VAL A 166 0.73 -2.12 -16.07
N CYS A 167 1.87 -1.46 -15.85
CA CYS A 167 2.66 -0.84 -16.92
C CYS A 167 3.58 -1.85 -17.61
N TRP A 168 4.18 -2.77 -16.84
CA TRP A 168 5.08 -3.81 -17.38
C TRP A 168 4.43 -5.18 -17.57
N GLU A 169 3.15 -5.32 -17.21
CA GLU A 169 2.38 -6.56 -17.35
C GLU A 169 3.02 -7.82 -16.72
N LYS A 170 3.95 -7.65 -15.77
CA LYS A 170 4.71 -8.74 -15.15
C LYS A 170 3.92 -9.36 -13.99
N VAL A 171 3.80 -10.68 -14.00
CA VAL A 171 3.18 -11.44 -12.90
C VAL A 171 4.19 -11.56 -11.75
N LEU A 172 3.76 -11.21 -10.54
CA LEU A 172 4.61 -11.31 -9.35
C LEU A 172 4.68 -12.77 -8.90
N GLY A 173 5.87 -13.36 -9.02
CA GLY A 173 6.17 -14.70 -8.52
C GLY A 173 6.82 -14.71 -7.13
N PRO A 174 7.20 -15.90 -6.61
CA PRO A 174 7.82 -16.06 -5.29
C PRO A 174 9.14 -15.31 -5.11
N LYS A 175 9.91 -15.12 -6.19
CA LYS A 175 11.17 -14.34 -6.16
C LYS A 175 10.92 -12.91 -5.71
N PHE A 176 9.91 -12.24 -6.29
CA PHE A 176 9.54 -10.88 -5.90
C PHE A 176 9.07 -10.83 -4.45
N MET A 177 8.29 -11.82 -4.01
CA MET A 177 7.81 -11.90 -2.63
C MET A 177 8.95 -11.94 -1.61
N TRP A 178 9.95 -12.81 -1.80
CA TRP A 178 11.10 -12.89 -0.90
C TRP A 178 11.98 -11.64 -0.95
N THR A 179 12.22 -11.08 -2.14
CA THR A 179 12.93 -9.80 -2.27
C THR A 179 12.19 -8.69 -1.53
N ALA A 180 10.87 -8.61 -1.67
CA ALA A 180 10.04 -7.64 -0.96
C ALA A 180 10.14 -7.80 0.57
N PHE A 181 10.18 -9.02 1.09
CA PHE A 181 10.39 -9.24 2.53
C PHE A 181 11.78 -8.82 2.98
N VAL A 182 12.84 -9.27 2.29
CA VAL A 182 14.22 -8.92 2.66
C VAL A 182 14.42 -7.41 2.65
N CYS A 183 13.98 -6.71 1.60
CA CYS A 183 14.08 -5.26 1.53
C CYS A 183 13.13 -4.56 2.51
N GLY A 184 11.89 -5.02 2.60
CA GLY A 184 10.83 -4.39 3.39
C GLY A 184 11.02 -4.51 4.90
N PHE A 185 11.73 -5.53 5.39
CA PHE A 185 12.13 -5.65 6.79
C PHE A 185 13.57 -5.17 7.01
N GLY A 186 14.48 -5.47 6.09
CA GLY A 186 15.89 -5.14 6.21
C GLY A 186 16.16 -3.64 6.19
N LEU A 187 15.57 -2.89 5.24
CA LEU A 187 15.81 -1.44 5.13
C LEU A 187 15.32 -0.68 6.37
N PRO A 188 14.09 -0.91 6.90
CA PRO A 188 13.67 -0.26 8.13
C PRO A 188 14.50 -0.67 9.36
N ALA A 189 14.93 -1.93 9.45
CA ALA A 189 15.75 -2.39 10.57
C ALA A 189 17.13 -1.72 10.58
N ILE A 190 17.81 -1.70 9.44
CA ILE A 190 19.09 -0.99 9.28
C ILE A 190 18.90 0.50 9.54
N GLY A 191 17.84 1.10 8.98
CA GLY A 191 17.51 2.50 9.20
C GLY A 191 17.32 2.83 10.69
N LEU A 192 16.61 1.98 11.43
CA LEU A 192 16.45 2.10 12.89
C LEU A 192 17.78 2.05 13.63
N THR A 193 18.63 1.08 13.31
CA THR A 193 19.95 0.97 13.93
C THR A 193 20.79 2.22 13.67
N VAL A 194 20.85 2.69 12.42
CA VAL A 194 21.61 3.88 12.04
C VAL A 194 21.09 5.13 12.73
N MET A 195 19.77 5.36 12.72
CA MET A 195 19.19 6.56 13.33
C MET A 195 19.35 6.58 14.85
N LEU A 196 19.26 5.44 15.53
CA LEU A 196 19.46 5.40 16.99
C LEU A 196 20.93 5.58 17.40
N ILE A 197 21.88 5.08 16.61
CA ILE A 197 23.32 5.21 16.93
C ILE A 197 23.83 6.61 16.61
N LEU A 198 23.49 7.18 15.46
CA LEU A 198 24.09 8.43 14.98
C LEU A 198 23.35 9.70 15.41
N THR A 199 22.05 9.59 15.70
CA THR A 199 21.19 10.75 15.95
C THR A 199 20.50 10.65 17.30
N GLY A 200 19.83 9.52 17.51
CA GLY A 200 19.02 9.26 18.67
C GLY A 200 17.67 9.98 18.73
N VAL A 201 16.97 9.77 19.85
CA VAL A 201 15.62 10.30 20.08
C VAL A 201 15.55 10.97 21.45
N SER A 202 14.81 12.07 21.54
CA SER A 202 14.57 12.83 22.77
C SER A 202 13.15 13.37 22.83
N PHE A 203 12.72 13.82 24.00
CA PHE A 203 11.48 14.59 24.12
C PHE A 203 11.64 15.95 23.45
N ARG A 204 10.72 16.26 22.54
CA ARG A 204 10.66 17.54 21.81
C ARG A 204 9.23 18.06 21.68
N PHE A 205 8.25 17.16 21.68
CA PHE A 205 6.83 17.46 21.43
C PHE A 205 5.96 16.87 22.52
N GLY A 206 5.95 17.56 23.67
CA GLY A 206 5.34 17.06 24.90
C GLY A 206 5.87 15.66 25.22
N LYS A 207 4.95 14.74 25.50
CA LYS A 207 5.26 13.40 26.00
C LYS A 207 5.70 12.41 24.93
N VAL A 208 5.79 12.79 23.65
CA VAL A 208 6.20 11.88 22.56
C VAL A 208 7.65 12.15 22.18
N CYS A 209 8.45 11.09 22.20
CA CYS A 209 9.87 11.13 21.81
C CYS A 209 10.00 11.12 20.28
N HIS A 210 10.89 11.95 19.74
CA HIS A 210 11.11 12.08 18.30
C HIS A 210 12.60 12.14 17.98
N ILE A 211 12.97 12.02 16.69
CA ILE A 211 14.37 12.10 16.26
C ILE A 211 15.00 13.45 16.61
N ASN A 212 16.24 13.41 17.07
CA ASN A 212 17.05 14.59 17.37
C ASN A 212 17.37 15.39 16.10
N VAL A 213 17.55 16.71 16.22
CA VAL A 213 17.85 17.60 15.08
C VAL A 213 19.20 17.26 14.45
N LYS A 214 20.22 17.12 15.30
CA LYS A 214 21.60 16.85 14.89
C LYS A 214 21.64 15.52 14.13
N ASN A 215 21.98 15.56 12.85
CA ASN A 215 21.97 14.41 11.93
C ASN A 215 20.59 13.80 11.60
N GLY A 216 19.48 14.30 12.17
CA GLY A 216 18.13 13.75 11.92
C GLY A 216 17.67 13.88 10.48
N ILE A 217 18.04 14.98 9.82
CA ILE A 217 17.76 15.18 8.39
C ILE A 217 18.38 14.08 7.53
N TYR A 218 19.64 13.70 7.81
CA TYR A 218 20.39 12.72 7.03
C TYR A 218 19.98 11.27 7.33
N THR A 219 19.73 10.98 8.61
CA THR A 219 19.50 9.61 9.08
C THR A 219 18.05 9.14 8.94
N TYR A 220 17.08 10.06 8.86
CA TYR A 220 15.66 9.70 8.79
C TYR A 220 14.92 10.39 7.64
N TRP A 221 14.91 11.72 7.61
CA TRP A 221 14.05 12.46 6.68
C TRP A 221 14.46 12.29 5.21
N ILE A 222 15.76 12.35 4.89
CA ILE A 222 16.24 12.11 3.52
C ILE A 222 15.86 10.69 3.04
N PRO A 223 16.15 9.60 3.77
CA PRO A 223 15.70 8.25 3.40
C PRO A 223 14.18 8.16 3.19
N VAL A 224 13.38 8.71 4.11
CA VAL A 224 11.92 8.73 4.00
C VAL A 224 11.46 9.46 2.74
N MET A 225 12.05 10.62 2.44
CA MET A 225 11.72 11.40 1.25
C MET A 225 12.14 10.71 -0.05
N ILE A 226 13.28 10.03 -0.08
CA ILE A 226 13.73 9.26 -1.25
C ILE A 226 12.72 8.16 -1.60
N PHE A 227 12.36 7.32 -0.62
CA PHE A 227 11.39 6.24 -0.85
C PHE A 227 9.99 6.80 -1.13
N GLY A 228 9.59 7.87 -0.45
CA GLY A 228 8.32 8.55 -0.68
C GLY A 228 8.21 9.13 -2.09
N ALA A 229 9.24 9.85 -2.55
CA ALA A 229 9.28 10.43 -3.89
C ALA A 229 9.31 9.35 -4.98
N ALA A 230 10.12 8.30 -4.81
CA ALA A 230 10.14 7.17 -5.75
C ALA A 230 8.77 6.49 -5.83
N ALA A 231 8.11 6.28 -4.68
CA ALA A 231 6.76 5.71 -4.63
C ALA A 231 5.73 6.61 -5.33
N LEU A 232 5.82 7.93 -5.12
CA LEU A 232 4.94 8.91 -5.75
C LEU A 232 5.10 8.93 -7.27
N ILE A 233 6.34 8.93 -7.79
CA ILE A 233 6.62 8.91 -9.23
C ILE A 233 6.03 7.63 -9.87
N LEU A 234 6.24 6.47 -9.25
CA LEU A 234 5.66 5.20 -9.72
C LEU A 234 4.13 5.23 -9.66
N GLN A 235 3.55 5.80 -8.61
CA GLN A 235 2.11 5.92 -8.46
C GLN A 235 1.51 6.83 -9.54
N LEU A 236 2.08 8.02 -9.75
CA LEU A 236 1.63 9.00 -10.75
C LEU A 236 1.79 8.46 -12.17
N SER A 237 2.94 7.88 -12.52
CA SER A 237 3.15 7.27 -13.83
C SER A 237 2.15 6.14 -14.11
N THR A 238 1.83 5.30 -13.11
CA THR A 238 0.81 4.26 -13.28
C THR A 238 -0.58 4.85 -13.48
N MET A 239 -0.94 5.92 -12.76
CA MET A 239 -2.23 6.60 -12.94
C MET A 239 -2.35 7.25 -14.32
N ILE A 240 -1.29 7.92 -14.79
CA ILE A 240 -1.23 8.50 -16.13
C ILE A 240 -1.41 7.41 -17.20
N TYR A 241 -0.72 6.28 -17.06
CA TYR A 241 -0.87 5.15 -17.98
C TYR A 241 -2.31 4.58 -17.98
N CYS A 242 -2.90 4.41 -16.79
CA CYS A 242 -4.29 3.95 -16.67
C CYS A 242 -5.27 4.91 -17.34
N MET A 243 -5.05 6.23 -17.15
CA MET A 243 -5.89 7.26 -17.76
C MET A 243 -5.73 7.29 -19.28
N HIS A 244 -4.51 7.19 -19.80
CA HIS A 244 -4.25 7.12 -21.23
C HIS A 244 -4.94 5.91 -21.90
N ILE A 245 -4.83 4.71 -21.31
CA ILE A 245 -5.50 3.51 -21.81
C ILE A 245 -7.02 3.64 -21.73
N TYR A 246 -7.54 4.24 -20.66
CA TYR A 246 -8.96 4.50 -20.51
C TYR A 246 -9.50 5.42 -21.61
N LEU A 247 -8.85 6.56 -21.85
CA LEU A 247 -9.22 7.50 -22.91
C LEU A 247 -9.18 6.83 -24.28
N ARG A 248 -8.10 6.09 -24.60
CA ARG A 248 -8.00 5.35 -25.86
C ARG A 248 -9.11 4.30 -26.03
N SER A 249 -9.50 3.63 -24.94
CA SER A 249 -10.59 2.64 -24.97
C SER A 249 -11.98 3.27 -25.24
N LEU A 250 -12.18 4.54 -24.85
CA LEU A 250 -13.40 5.31 -25.15
C LEU A 250 -13.44 5.74 -26.62
N PHE A 251 -12.32 6.23 -27.16
CA PHE A 251 -12.22 6.62 -28.57
C PHE A 251 -12.42 5.43 -29.52
N ASP A 252 -11.88 4.26 -29.18
CA ASP A 252 -12.18 3.03 -29.92
C ASP A 252 -13.68 2.71 -29.93
N LYS A 253 -14.42 3.05 -28.86
CA LYS A 253 -15.87 2.82 -28.78
C LYS A 253 -16.62 3.76 -29.73
N SER A 254 -16.32 5.05 -29.74
CA SER A 254 -16.95 6.00 -30.67
C SER A 254 -16.74 5.57 -32.12
N THR A 255 -15.50 5.27 -32.55
CA THR A 255 -15.20 4.92 -33.95
C THR A 255 -15.93 3.66 -34.42
N SER A 256 -16.08 2.65 -33.56
CA SER A 256 -16.84 1.45 -33.92
C SER A 256 -18.36 1.63 -33.93
N THR A 257 -18.88 2.68 -33.29
CA THR A 257 -20.33 2.94 -33.24
C THR A 257 -20.78 3.83 -34.40
N THR A 258 -19.86 4.59 -35.01
CA THR A 258 -20.13 5.46 -36.17
C THR A 258 -20.00 4.75 -37.51
N GLY A 259 -19.61 3.46 -37.53
CA GLY A 259 -19.29 2.69 -38.75
C GLY A 259 -20.24 1.54 -39.09
N SER A 260 -21.49 1.55 -38.62
CA SER A 260 -22.49 0.53 -38.99
C SER A 260 -23.56 1.08 -39.92
N SER A 261 -23.16 1.27 -41.18
CA SER A 261 -24.02 1.05 -42.34
C SER A 261 -23.45 -0.17 -43.10
N GLY A 262 -24.09 -1.33 -42.90
CA GLY A 262 -24.11 -2.48 -43.82
C GLY A 262 -22.80 -2.96 -44.47
N ALA A 263 -21.89 -3.58 -43.73
CA ALA A 263 -20.90 -4.48 -44.33
C ALA A 263 -20.60 -5.66 -43.40
N LEU A 264 -20.65 -6.88 -43.96
CA LEU A 264 -20.44 -8.14 -43.24
C LEU A 264 -19.10 -8.17 -42.49
N PRO A 265 -19.03 -8.86 -41.33
CA PRO A 265 -17.80 -8.98 -40.57
C PRO A 265 -16.82 -9.88 -41.32
N SER A 266 -15.90 -9.26 -42.07
CA SER A 266 -14.77 -9.96 -42.65
C SER A 266 -13.81 -10.33 -41.51
N TYR A 267 -13.75 -11.62 -41.18
CA TYR A 267 -12.89 -12.18 -40.15
C TYR A 267 -11.43 -12.13 -40.63
N THR A 268 -10.81 -10.94 -40.58
CA THR A 268 -9.37 -10.82 -40.83
C THR A 268 -8.65 -11.17 -39.54
N SER A 269 -7.93 -12.29 -39.54
CA SER A 269 -7.04 -12.72 -38.48
C SER A 269 -5.81 -11.81 -38.46
N SER A 270 -5.89 -10.65 -37.80
CA SER A 270 -4.71 -9.83 -37.57
C SER A 270 -3.95 -10.33 -36.34
N MET A 271 -2.81 -10.98 -36.61
CA MET A 271 -1.76 -11.09 -35.63
C MET A 271 -1.19 -9.69 -35.38
N GLY A 272 -1.16 -9.26 -34.12
CA GLY A 272 -0.33 -8.13 -33.69
C GLY A 272 -1.04 -6.79 -33.50
N THR A 273 -2.01 -6.71 -32.60
CA THR A 273 -2.08 -5.66 -31.56
C THR A 273 -3.20 -6.04 -30.60
N VAL A 274 -2.90 -6.19 -29.30
CA VAL A 274 -3.96 -6.35 -28.29
C VAL A 274 -4.84 -5.11 -28.39
N THR A 275 -6.10 -5.27 -28.80
CA THR A 275 -7.03 -4.13 -28.92
C THR A 275 -7.07 -3.38 -27.58
N ALA A 276 -7.04 -2.03 -27.60
CA ALA A 276 -6.98 -1.21 -26.39
C ALA A 276 -8.10 -1.53 -25.38
N ARG A 277 -9.22 -2.07 -25.88
CA ARG A 277 -10.32 -2.62 -25.09
C ARG A 277 -9.95 -3.83 -24.24
N GLN A 278 -9.19 -4.78 -24.79
CA GLN A 278 -8.74 -5.96 -24.05
C GLN A 278 -7.74 -5.57 -22.97
N ALA A 279 -6.84 -4.63 -23.27
CA ALA A 279 -5.95 -4.00 -22.28
C ALA A 279 -6.75 -3.29 -21.18
N TYR A 280 -7.72 -2.45 -21.52
CA TYR A 280 -8.57 -1.75 -20.55
C TYR A 280 -9.37 -2.70 -19.64
N ARG A 281 -9.97 -3.77 -20.18
CA ARG A 281 -10.72 -4.76 -19.37
C ARG A 281 -9.81 -5.42 -18.32
N ARG A 282 -8.56 -5.72 -18.68
CA ARG A 282 -7.55 -6.26 -17.76
C ARG A 282 -7.18 -5.23 -16.69
N VAL A 283 -6.81 -4.01 -17.09
CA VAL A 283 -6.42 -2.92 -16.18
C VAL A 283 -7.56 -2.60 -15.21
N ARG A 284 -8.81 -2.51 -15.69
CA ARG A 284 -10.00 -2.28 -14.85
C ARG A 284 -10.16 -3.36 -13.78
N ARG A 285 -9.87 -4.63 -14.09
CA ARG A 285 -9.94 -5.72 -13.10
C ARG A 285 -8.86 -5.56 -12.03
N VAL A 286 -7.63 -5.24 -12.42
CA VAL A 286 -6.50 -5.03 -11.47
C VAL A 286 -6.78 -3.80 -10.59
N LEU A 287 -7.19 -2.67 -11.18
CA LEU A 287 -7.58 -1.47 -10.44
C LEU A 287 -8.72 -1.75 -9.46
N LYS A 288 -9.78 -2.45 -9.87
CA LYS A 288 -10.88 -2.82 -8.97
C LYS A 288 -10.43 -3.70 -7.79
N LEU A 289 -9.38 -4.50 -7.97
CA LEU A 289 -8.84 -5.32 -6.89
C LEU A 289 -7.90 -4.52 -5.96
N GLN A 290 -7.17 -3.53 -6.50
CA GLN A 290 -6.11 -2.81 -5.80
C GLN A 290 -6.47 -1.38 -5.38
N TRP A 291 -7.63 -0.82 -5.76
CA TRP A 291 -7.98 0.58 -5.51
C TRP A 291 -7.91 0.97 -4.03
N ARG A 292 -8.30 0.06 -3.13
CA ARG A 292 -8.23 0.28 -1.67
C ARG A 292 -6.78 0.45 -1.22
N GLY A 293 -5.89 -0.34 -1.81
CA GLY A 293 -4.46 -0.25 -1.59
C GLY A 293 -3.84 1.02 -2.12
N ILE A 294 -4.22 1.40 -3.35
CA ILE A 294 -3.80 2.65 -3.99
C ILE A 294 -4.24 3.85 -3.16
N ALA A 295 -5.51 3.89 -2.75
CA ALA A 295 -6.06 4.97 -1.93
C ALA A 295 -5.29 5.12 -0.61
N LEU A 296 -5.02 4.01 0.09
CA LEU A 296 -4.26 4.06 1.34
C LEU A 296 -2.84 4.58 1.10
N THR A 297 -2.16 4.10 0.07
CA THR A 297 -0.80 4.56 -0.23
C THR A 297 -0.76 6.04 -0.62
N CYS A 298 -1.76 6.55 -1.37
CA CYS A 298 -1.85 7.98 -1.67
C CYS A 298 -2.04 8.83 -0.41
N ILE A 299 -2.92 8.42 0.52
CA ILE A 299 -3.14 9.12 1.80
C ILE A 299 -1.83 9.17 2.60
N ILE A 300 -1.13 8.04 2.69
CA ILE A 300 0.13 7.92 3.44
C ILE A 300 1.23 8.77 2.83
N LEU A 301 1.40 8.76 1.51
CA LEU A 301 2.41 9.60 0.85
C LEU A 301 2.10 11.09 1.02
N GLY A 302 0.82 11.48 0.92
CA GLY A 302 0.40 12.86 1.22
C GLY A 302 0.75 13.28 2.65
N ASN A 303 0.45 12.41 3.62
CA ASN A 303 0.80 12.62 5.02
C ASN A 303 2.33 12.73 5.22
N VAL A 304 3.12 11.84 4.62
CA VAL A 304 4.59 11.85 4.73
C VAL A 304 5.18 13.15 4.18
N ILE A 305 4.69 13.64 3.03
CA ILE A 305 5.13 14.92 2.46
C ILE A 305 4.77 16.07 3.41
N PHE A 306 3.54 16.10 3.91
CA PHE A 306 3.11 17.12 4.86
C PHE A 306 3.97 17.12 6.13
N PHE A 307 4.21 15.96 6.73
CA PHE A 307 5.05 15.84 7.93
C PHE A 307 6.49 16.26 7.67
N ALA A 308 7.08 15.81 6.55
CA ALA A 308 8.45 16.20 6.20
C ALA A 308 8.58 17.71 6.07
N VAL A 309 7.65 18.38 5.39
CA VAL A 309 7.66 19.85 5.27
C VAL A 309 7.53 20.51 6.64
N VAL A 310 6.56 20.10 7.46
CA VAL A 310 6.34 20.72 8.78
C VAL A 310 7.54 20.55 9.70
N PHE A 311 8.08 19.33 9.83
CA PHE A 311 9.19 19.07 10.73
C PHE A 311 10.51 19.66 10.24
N ILE A 312 10.78 19.66 8.93
CA ILE A 312 11.98 20.33 8.38
C ILE A 312 11.88 21.85 8.59
N ASN A 313 10.71 22.44 8.36
CA ASN A 313 10.49 23.86 8.61
C ASN A 313 10.64 24.21 10.08
N LEU A 314 10.12 23.36 10.97
CA LEU A 314 10.31 23.52 12.40
C LEU A 314 11.79 23.45 12.76
N ASP A 315 12.48 22.36 12.40
CA ASP A 315 13.90 22.16 12.74
C ASP A 315 14.78 23.31 12.21
N ASN A 316 14.49 23.82 11.01
CA ASN A 316 15.18 24.98 10.46
C ASN A 316 14.87 26.28 11.21
N ALA A 317 13.65 26.46 11.72
CA ALA A 317 13.24 27.67 12.45
C ALA A 317 13.79 27.72 13.88
N VAL A 318 13.95 26.56 14.54
CA VAL A 318 14.52 26.46 15.90
C VAL A 318 16.01 26.14 15.91
N ALA A 319 16.67 26.04 14.75
CA ALA A 319 18.12 25.90 14.71
C ALA A 319 18.77 27.17 15.29
N PRO A 320 19.79 27.07 16.18
CA PRO A 320 20.48 28.22 16.76
C PRO A 320 21.43 28.85 15.73
N THR A 321 20.86 29.48 14.71
CA THR A 321 21.58 30.26 13.70
C THR A 321 21.46 31.74 14.04
N GLU A 322 22.45 32.54 13.66
CA GLU A 322 22.42 33.99 13.93
C GLU A 322 21.12 34.65 13.44
N ASP A 323 20.60 34.23 12.29
CA ASP A 323 19.39 34.80 11.71
C ASP A 323 18.13 34.40 12.49
N ASN A 324 18.05 33.15 12.97
CA ASN A 324 16.95 32.70 13.82
C ASN A 324 17.01 33.35 15.21
N VAL A 325 18.20 33.56 15.77
CA VAL A 325 18.38 34.28 17.04
C VAL A 325 17.93 35.75 16.88
N LYS A 326 18.29 36.41 15.78
CA LYS A 326 17.80 37.76 15.46
C LYS A 326 16.28 37.80 15.33
N LEU A 327 15.68 36.81 14.66
CA LEU A 327 14.24 36.68 14.53
C LEU A 327 13.54 36.45 15.88
N ALA A 328 14.16 35.66 16.76
CA ALA A 328 13.64 35.37 18.10
C ALA A 328 13.91 36.50 19.12
N MET A 329 14.77 37.46 18.81
CA MET A 329 15.20 38.51 19.74
C MET A 329 14.04 39.30 20.36
N PRO A 330 12.99 39.74 19.64
CA PRO A 330 11.86 40.45 20.25
C PRO A 330 11.13 39.60 21.29
N TRP A 331 11.01 38.29 21.04
CA TRP A 331 10.41 37.33 21.96
C TRP A 331 11.29 37.13 23.19
N LEU A 332 12.59 36.91 23.01
CA LEU A 332 13.56 36.73 24.10
C LEU A 332 13.67 37.97 25.00
N LEU A 333 13.68 39.16 24.41
CA LEU A 333 13.70 40.43 25.16
C LEU A 333 12.41 40.67 25.94
N CYS A 334 11.26 40.31 25.36
CA CYS A 334 9.99 40.35 26.08
C CYS A 334 10.05 39.44 27.32
N LEU A 335 10.50 38.19 27.15
CA LEU A 335 10.63 37.24 28.26
C LEU A 335 11.59 37.74 29.34
N ALA A 336 12.74 38.30 28.96
CA ALA A 336 13.70 38.86 29.91
C ALA A 336 13.14 40.03 30.73
N LYS A 337 12.18 40.80 30.17
CA LYS A 337 11.60 41.97 30.81
C LYS A 337 10.41 41.62 31.71
N THR A 338 9.52 40.75 31.24
CA THR A 338 8.25 40.45 31.93
C THR A 338 8.34 39.19 32.79
N GLY A 339 9.18 38.22 32.39
CA GLY A 339 9.14 36.87 32.95
C GLY A 339 7.88 36.09 32.61
N ASP A 340 6.96 36.64 31.81
CA ASP A 340 5.65 36.07 31.52
C ASP A 340 5.55 35.69 30.05
N LYS A 341 5.35 34.39 29.81
CA LYS A 341 5.26 33.81 28.47
C LYS A 341 3.99 34.19 27.72
N GLU A 342 2.87 34.41 28.42
CA GLU A 342 1.59 34.69 27.76
C GLU A 342 1.60 36.08 27.13
N LEU A 343 2.23 37.05 27.81
CA LEU A 343 2.42 38.40 27.29
C LEU A 343 3.38 38.46 26.09
N CYS A 344 4.30 37.50 25.98
CA CYS A 344 5.30 37.47 24.92
C CYS A 344 4.91 36.60 23.71
N ARG A 345 3.75 35.95 23.76
CA ARG A 345 3.33 34.94 22.79
C ARG A 345 3.17 35.47 21.37
N GLU A 346 2.70 36.70 21.20
CA GLU A 346 2.56 37.33 19.87
C GLU A 346 3.89 37.36 19.11
N TYR A 347 5.01 37.61 19.81
CA TYR A 347 6.34 37.60 19.21
C TYR A 347 6.84 36.18 18.88
N ALA A 348 6.31 35.16 19.56
CA ALA A 348 6.65 33.78 19.28
C ALA A 348 6.04 33.31 17.95
N GLU A 349 4.89 33.85 17.51
CA GLU A 349 4.22 33.40 16.29
C GLU A 349 5.11 33.44 15.03
N ALA A 350 6.08 34.36 14.99
CA ALA A 350 7.03 34.48 13.89
C ALA A 350 8.04 33.31 13.80
N ILE A 351 8.20 32.49 14.83
CA ILE A 351 9.30 31.52 14.97
C ILE A 351 8.86 30.09 14.62
N GLY A 352 8.65 29.77 13.34
CA GLY A 352 8.29 28.40 12.92
C GLY A 352 6.78 28.08 13.01
N PRO A 353 6.37 26.80 12.93
CA PRO A 353 4.96 26.43 12.76
C PRO A 353 4.07 26.85 13.93
N ASN A 354 2.84 27.24 13.60
CA ASN A 354 1.80 27.52 14.57
C ASN A 354 1.28 26.25 15.26
N GLU A 355 0.59 26.43 16.38
CA GLU A 355 0.04 25.33 17.18
C GLU A 355 -0.89 24.42 16.36
N ALA A 356 -1.77 25.02 15.55
CA ALA A 356 -2.72 24.28 14.71
C ALA A 356 -2.02 23.30 13.75
N THR A 357 -0.86 23.68 13.21
CA THR A 357 -0.07 22.82 12.33
C THR A 357 0.51 21.63 13.11
N VAL A 358 1.07 21.87 14.30
CA VAL A 358 1.60 20.81 15.16
C VAL A 358 0.50 19.85 15.58
N LEU A 359 -0.66 20.36 16.00
CA LEU A 359 -1.83 19.56 16.36
C LEU A 359 -2.35 18.75 15.17
N ALA A 360 -2.43 19.35 13.98
CA ALA A 360 -2.84 18.66 12.76
C ALA A 360 -1.91 17.49 12.42
N VAL A 361 -0.59 17.65 12.60
CA VAL A 361 0.38 16.57 12.42
C VAL A 361 0.06 15.39 13.35
N VAL A 362 -0.07 15.63 14.66
CA VAL A 362 -0.34 14.55 15.62
C VAL A 362 -1.66 13.85 15.31
N ILE A 363 -2.73 14.60 14.98
CA ILE A 363 -4.03 14.03 14.60
C ILE A 363 -3.91 13.15 13.36
N LEU A 364 -3.24 13.65 12.31
CA LEU A 364 -3.07 12.90 11.07
C LEU A 364 -2.26 11.61 11.28
N LEU A 365 -1.21 11.63 12.12
CA LEU A 365 -0.46 10.42 12.49
C LEU A 365 -1.36 9.42 13.21
N SER A 366 -2.16 9.86 14.19
CA SER A 366 -3.07 8.97 14.93
C SER A 366 -4.18 8.38 14.05
N LEU A 367 -4.66 9.12 13.04
CA LEU A 367 -5.71 8.68 12.11
C LEU A 367 -5.24 7.69 11.04
N VAL A 368 -3.94 7.48 10.86
CA VAL A 368 -3.40 6.52 9.87
C VAL A 368 -4.00 5.13 10.04
N GLY A 369 -4.15 4.65 11.27
CA GLY A 369 -4.74 3.33 11.51
C GLY A 369 -6.25 3.26 11.21
N LEU A 370 -6.97 4.38 11.32
CA LEU A 370 -8.38 4.44 10.94
C LEU A 370 -8.52 4.23 9.43
N TRP A 371 -7.72 4.93 8.63
CA TRP A 371 -7.72 4.74 7.17
C TRP A 371 -7.37 3.31 6.78
N ASN A 372 -6.42 2.69 7.46
CA ASN A 372 -6.08 1.29 7.25
C ASN A 372 -7.27 0.36 7.53
N PHE A 373 -7.97 0.57 8.64
CA PHE A 373 -9.17 -0.19 8.96
C PHE A 373 -10.27 0.02 7.92
N LEU A 374 -10.64 1.25 7.60
CA LEU A 374 -11.70 1.56 6.63
C LEU A 374 -11.38 0.99 5.23
N LEU A 375 -10.12 1.06 4.82
CA LEU A 375 -9.71 0.60 3.49
C LEU A 375 -9.43 -0.91 3.43
N PHE A 376 -9.10 -1.62 4.51
CA PHE A 376 -8.87 -3.07 4.43
C PHE A 376 -9.89 -3.96 5.14
N ALA A 377 -10.70 -3.43 6.04
CA ALA A 377 -11.84 -4.15 6.59
C ALA A 377 -12.84 -4.45 5.47
N ARG A 378 -13.21 -5.73 5.34
CA ARG A 378 -14.21 -6.18 4.36
C ARG A 378 -15.40 -6.79 5.10
N PRO A 379 -16.63 -6.57 4.64
CA PRO A 379 -17.80 -7.27 5.19
C PRO A 379 -17.65 -8.80 5.14
N SER A 380 -16.90 -9.34 4.17
CA SER A 380 -16.56 -10.76 4.09
C SER A 380 -15.78 -11.27 5.31
N MET A 381 -14.97 -10.44 5.95
CA MET A 381 -14.25 -10.83 7.18
C MET A 381 -15.23 -10.98 8.34
N LEU A 382 -16.20 -10.08 8.47
CA LEU A 382 -17.25 -10.16 9.50
C LEU A 382 -18.11 -11.41 9.31
N ALA A 383 -18.50 -11.71 8.06
CA ALA A 383 -19.19 -12.96 7.73
C ALA A 383 -18.36 -14.20 8.08
N GLY A 384 -17.05 -14.17 7.82
CA GLY A 384 -16.12 -15.24 8.18
C GLY A 384 -15.97 -15.45 9.68
N TRP A 385 -15.91 -14.36 10.47
CA TRP A 385 -15.93 -14.45 11.93
C TRP A 385 -17.23 -15.03 12.46
N LEU A 386 -18.36 -14.59 11.90
CA LEU A 386 -19.68 -15.09 12.30
C LEU A 386 -19.87 -16.58 11.93
N ASP A 387 -19.35 -17.03 10.79
CA ASP A 387 -19.29 -18.44 10.39
C ASP A 387 -18.40 -19.27 11.33
N LEU A 388 -17.22 -18.74 11.70
CA LEU A 388 -16.30 -19.39 12.64
C LEU A 388 -16.90 -19.51 14.05
N ILE A 389 -17.56 -18.46 14.53
CA ILE A 389 -18.22 -18.46 15.84
C ILE A 389 -19.40 -19.43 15.82
N ARG A 390 -20.25 -19.41 14.78
CA ARG A 390 -21.38 -20.34 14.66
C ARG A 390 -20.95 -21.79 14.56
N SER A 391 -19.91 -22.10 13.79
CA SER A 391 -19.38 -23.47 13.66
C SER A 391 -18.75 -23.99 14.95
N LYS A 392 -18.22 -23.12 15.82
CA LYS A 392 -17.75 -23.50 17.16
C LYS A 392 -18.87 -23.62 18.20
N THR A 393 -19.86 -22.72 18.16
CA THR A 393 -20.98 -22.71 19.12
C THR A 393 -22.00 -23.81 18.82
N THR A 394 -22.23 -24.10 17.54
CA THR A 394 -23.01 -25.26 17.11
C THR A 394 -22.06 -26.43 16.90
N ARG A 395 -21.82 -27.25 17.94
CA ARG A 395 -21.24 -28.60 17.74
C ARG A 395 -22.11 -29.30 16.71
N ARG A 396 -21.61 -29.42 15.49
CA ARG A 396 -22.26 -30.23 14.48
C ARG A 396 -22.13 -31.69 14.91
N ASN A 397 -23.21 -32.24 15.45
CA ASN A 397 -23.47 -33.68 15.38
C ASN A 397 -23.76 -34.05 13.91
N GLU A 398 -22.83 -33.74 13.00
CA GLU A 398 -22.91 -34.21 11.62
C GLU A 398 -22.45 -35.67 11.64
N PHE A 399 -23.43 -36.57 11.65
CA PHE A 399 -23.23 -37.95 11.21
C PHE A 399 -22.70 -37.88 9.78
N VAL A 400 -21.39 -38.03 9.64
CA VAL A 400 -20.76 -38.20 8.33
C VAL A 400 -21.21 -39.56 7.84
N SER A 401 -22.19 -39.61 6.93
CA SER A 401 -22.40 -40.80 6.13
C SER A 401 -21.11 -41.07 5.37
N VAL A 402 -20.66 -42.32 5.39
CA VAL A 402 -19.40 -42.78 4.77
C VAL A 402 -19.24 -42.31 3.31
N ASP A 403 -20.36 -42.03 2.62
CA ASP A 403 -20.38 -41.47 1.27
C ASP A 403 -19.90 -40.01 1.15
N ALA A 404 -20.02 -39.21 2.21
CA ALA A 404 -19.49 -37.84 2.22
C ALA A 404 -17.98 -37.82 2.46
N ALA A 405 -17.43 -38.78 3.22
CA ALA A 405 -15.99 -38.91 3.45
C ALA A 405 -15.23 -39.24 2.16
N ASN A 406 -15.78 -40.13 1.32
CA ASN A 406 -15.17 -40.50 0.04
C ASN A 406 -15.19 -39.36 -1.01
N ARG A 407 -16.12 -38.40 -0.92
CA ARG A 407 -16.13 -37.24 -1.82
C ARG A 407 -15.12 -36.15 -1.45
N PHE A 408 -14.64 -36.12 -0.20
CA PHE A 408 -13.62 -35.16 0.24
C PHE A 408 -12.18 -35.66 0.03
N THR A 409 -11.96 -36.97 -0.01
CA THR A 409 -10.66 -37.56 -0.37
C THR A 409 -10.27 -37.32 -1.83
N ASP A 410 -11.23 -37.07 -2.72
CA ASP A 410 -10.98 -36.73 -4.13
C ASP A 410 -10.65 -35.24 -4.38
N ASN A 411 -10.61 -34.40 -3.34
CA ASN A 411 -10.28 -32.98 -3.48
C ASN A 411 -8.78 -32.68 -3.29
N LYS A 412 -7.91 -33.54 -3.85
CA LYS A 412 -6.50 -33.21 -4.12
C LYS A 412 -6.40 -32.28 -5.34
N GLY A 413 -6.80 -31.02 -5.15
CA GLY A 413 -6.76 -29.97 -6.17
C GLY A 413 -5.36 -29.49 -6.62
N PHE A 414 -4.29 -30.25 -6.38
CA PHE A 414 -2.93 -29.95 -6.86
C PHE A 414 -2.08 -31.17 -7.29
N GLU A 415 -2.68 -32.35 -7.52
CA GLU A 415 -2.00 -33.55 -8.07
C GLU A 415 -2.64 -34.04 -9.37
N MET A 416 -2.67 -33.22 -10.43
CA MET A 416 -3.02 -33.68 -11.79
C MET A 416 -1.98 -33.27 -12.84
N LEU A 417 -0.70 -33.36 -12.50
CA LEU A 417 0.40 -33.24 -13.47
C LEU A 417 1.49 -34.31 -13.28
N THR A 418 1.12 -35.54 -12.96
CA THR A 418 1.99 -36.72 -13.16
C THR A 418 1.20 -38.00 -12.88
N SER A 419 0.46 -38.49 -13.87
CA SER A 419 0.06 -39.90 -13.96
C SER A 419 -0.15 -40.24 -15.44
N PRO A 420 0.45 -41.32 -15.96
CA PRO A 420 0.45 -41.62 -17.38
C PRO A 420 -0.93 -42.04 -17.85
N LEU A 421 -1.39 -41.48 -18.96
CA LEU A 421 -2.60 -41.89 -19.65
C LEU A 421 -2.54 -43.39 -19.98
N LYS A 422 -3.54 -44.12 -19.50
CA LYS A 422 -3.93 -45.44 -20.01
C LYS A 422 -4.44 -45.27 -21.44
N SER A 423 -3.86 -46.01 -22.38
CA SER A 423 -4.28 -46.07 -23.79
C SER A 423 -5.74 -46.53 -23.91
N PRO A 424 -6.53 -46.02 -24.88
CA PRO A 424 -7.84 -46.57 -25.19
C PRO A 424 -7.71 -47.85 -26.04
N ASP A 425 -8.33 -48.94 -25.59
CA ASP A 425 -8.50 -50.18 -26.36
C ASP A 425 -9.41 -49.97 -27.59
N PRO A 426 -9.19 -50.68 -28.71
CA PRO A 426 -9.97 -50.52 -29.93
C PRO A 426 -11.09 -51.58 -30.09
N PHE A 427 -12.14 -51.16 -30.80
CA PHE A 427 -13.22 -51.93 -31.45
C PHE A 427 -14.38 -52.55 -30.65
N MET A 428 -15.60 -52.07 -30.94
CA MET A 428 -16.71 -52.92 -31.44
C MET A 428 -17.74 -52.06 -32.19
N ARG A 429 -18.01 -52.40 -33.46
CA ARG A 429 -19.03 -51.76 -34.31
C ARG A 429 -20.15 -52.78 -34.56
N SER A 430 -21.39 -52.39 -34.30
CA SER A 430 -22.60 -53.19 -34.58
C SER A 430 -23.02 -53.05 -36.06
N PRO A 431 -23.61 -54.07 -36.71
CA PRO A 431 -23.81 -54.10 -38.16
C PRO A 431 -25.17 -53.53 -38.58
N SER A 432 -25.25 -53.07 -39.84
CA SER A 432 -26.49 -52.78 -40.57
C SER A 432 -26.23 -52.93 -42.08
N PRO A 433 -27.26 -53.18 -42.91
CA PRO A 433 -27.29 -54.34 -43.80
C PRO A 433 -26.87 -54.10 -45.25
N THR A 434 -26.52 -55.22 -45.90
CA THR A 434 -26.06 -55.38 -47.28
C THR A 434 -27.20 -55.29 -48.30
N ARG A 435 -26.94 -54.64 -49.45
CA ARG A 435 -27.71 -54.81 -50.71
C ARG A 435 -26.74 -55.02 -51.88
N MET A 436 -27.04 -56.03 -52.70
CA MET A 436 -26.37 -56.50 -53.94
C MET A 436 -26.07 -55.37 -54.94
N GLY A 437 -25.15 -55.42 -55.93
CA GLY A 437 -24.41 -56.46 -56.69
C GLY A 437 -23.60 -55.73 -57.81
N PRO A 438 -23.27 -56.33 -58.96
CA PRO A 438 -21.98 -56.99 -59.23
C PRO A 438 -21.06 -56.36 -60.33
N ASP A 439 -19.82 -56.86 -60.37
CA ASP A 439 -18.87 -57.07 -61.50
C ASP A 439 -18.36 -55.91 -62.39
N ARG A 440 -17.01 -55.70 -62.41
CA ARG A 440 -16.08 -56.01 -63.53
C ARG A 440 -14.75 -55.20 -63.50
N ASN A 441 -13.64 -55.94 -63.51
CA ASN A 441 -12.38 -55.81 -64.28
C ASN A 441 -11.79 -54.46 -64.75
N ALA A 442 -10.49 -54.31 -64.39
CA ALA A 442 -9.33 -54.11 -65.28
C ALA A 442 -8.85 -52.70 -65.76
N PHE A 443 -7.57 -52.45 -65.44
CA PHE A 443 -6.46 -51.94 -66.29
C PHE A 443 -6.25 -50.44 -66.61
N MET A 444 -5.01 -50.01 -66.33
CA MET A 444 -4.16 -48.97 -66.98
C MET A 444 -4.62 -47.48 -66.85
N ARG A 445 -3.78 -46.43 -66.78
CA ARG A 445 -2.37 -46.17 -67.14
C ARG A 445 -1.93 -44.81 -66.52
N SER A 446 -0.63 -44.64 -66.25
CA SER A 446 0.11 -43.36 -66.08
C SER A 446 0.22 -42.60 -67.44
N PRO A 447 0.90 -41.42 -67.64
CA PRO A 447 1.83 -40.67 -66.77
C PRO A 447 1.77 -39.11 -66.86
N SER A 448 2.71 -38.46 -66.14
CA SER A 448 3.10 -37.03 -66.12
C SER A 448 3.53 -36.45 -67.48
N PRO A 449 3.80 -35.12 -67.55
CA PRO A 449 5.20 -34.69 -67.72
C PRO A 449 5.64 -33.37 -67.02
N THR A 450 6.95 -33.31 -66.76
CA THR A 450 7.95 -32.20 -66.66
C THR A 450 7.76 -31.05 -67.69
N GLN A 451 8.26 -29.80 -67.59
CA GLN A 451 9.63 -29.30 -67.32
C GLN A 451 9.72 -27.73 -67.40
N MET A 452 10.76 -27.14 -66.76
CA MET A 452 11.56 -25.90 -67.08
C MET A 452 10.86 -24.51 -67.23
N GLY A 453 11.39 -23.33 -66.88
CA GLY A 453 12.66 -22.72 -66.42
C GLY A 453 12.36 -21.18 -66.34
N GLY A 454 12.88 -20.29 -65.48
CA GLY A 454 14.25 -19.81 -65.25
C GLY A 454 14.31 -18.26 -65.42
N THR A 455 14.96 -17.54 -64.48
CA THR A 455 15.58 -16.15 -64.55
C THR A 455 14.66 -14.91 -64.73
N ASP A 456 14.88 -13.66 -64.27
CA ASP A 456 15.89 -12.86 -63.54
C ASP A 456 15.19 -11.51 -63.11
N ARG A 457 15.39 -10.94 -61.91
CA ARG A 457 16.25 -9.78 -61.52
C ARG A 457 15.78 -8.31 -61.82
N SER A 458 15.48 -7.58 -60.72
CA SER A 458 15.77 -6.15 -60.36
C SER A 458 15.13 -4.89 -61.02
N ALA A 459 14.75 -3.97 -60.10
CA ALA A 459 14.81 -2.49 -60.11
C ALA A 459 13.66 -1.67 -60.73
N PHE A 460 13.02 -0.78 -59.93
CA PHE A 460 13.14 0.70 -59.99
C PHE A 460 12.13 1.40 -59.04
N MET A 461 12.60 2.43 -58.33
CA MET A 461 11.86 3.52 -57.64
C MET A 461 11.40 4.57 -58.70
N PRO A 462 10.40 5.47 -58.48
CA PRO A 462 10.61 6.67 -57.66
C PRO A 462 9.37 7.33 -56.99
N SER A 463 9.65 8.25 -56.05
CA SER A 463 8.75 9.29 -55.51
C SER A 463 8.53 10.44 -56.52
N PRO A 464 7.47 11.28 -56.39
CA PRO A 464 7.57 12.55 -55.64
C PRO A 464 6.28 13.07 -54.96
N SER A 465 6.44 14.03 -54.03
CA SER A 465 5.44 15.02 -53.52
C SER A 465 5.62 16.36 -54.29
N PRO A 466 4.97 17.52 -54.00
CA PRO A 466 3.85 17.89 -53.10
C PRO A 466 2.82 18.90 -53.74
N THR A 467 1.87 19.46 -52.96
CA THR A 467 1.52 20.91 -52.79
C THR A 467 0.01 21.21 -52.57
N GLN A 468 -0.24 22.28 -51.79
CA GLN A 468 -1.43 22.82 -51.11
C GLN A 468 -2.56 23.45 -51.97
N THR A 469 -3.75 23.62 -51.35
CA THR A 469 -4.70 24.78 -51.27
C THR A 469 -6.09 24.19 -50.93
N GLY A 470 -6.99 24.71 -50.08
CA GLY A 470 -7.23 25.98 -49.41
C GLY A 470 -8.67 26.42 -49.72
N THR A 471 -9.65 26.33 -48.78
CA THR A 471 -10.84 27.23 -48.70
C THR A 471 -11.77 26.97 -47.51
N GLU A 472 -12.40 28.06 -47.07
CA GLU A 472 -13.27 28.33 -45.92
C GLU A 472 -14.67 27.67 -45.93
N ARG A 473 -15.30 27.52 -44.75
CA ARG A 473 -16.50 28.29 -44.33
C ARG A 473 -17.06 27.85 -42.97
N SER A 474 -17.26 28.84 -42.11
CA SER A 474 -18.07 28.85 -40.89
C SER A 474 -19.57 28.92 -41.18
N PHE A 475 -20.42 28.22 -40.42
CA PHE A 475 -21.81 28.61 -40.18
C PHE A 475 -22.30 28.28 -38.76
N PHE A 476 -23.09 29.23 -38.27
CA PHE A 476 -23.73 29.51 -36.98
C PHE A 476 -24.69 28.46 -36.35
N MET A 477 -24.64 28.36 -35.00
CA MET A 477 -25.74 28.38 -33.97
C MET A 477 -26.92 27.38 -33.99
N PRO A 478 -27.82 27.32 -32.95
CA PRO A 478 -27.73 27.64 -31.50
C PRO A 478 -28.36 26.57 -30.55
N SER A 479 -28.20 26.83 -29.25
CA SER A 479 -28.91 26.29 -28.09
C SER A 479 -30.43 26.54 -28.10
N LEU A 480 -31.25 25.62 -27.52
CA LEU A 480 -32.46 25.95 -26.74
C LEU A 480 -33.04 24.71 -25.99
N SER A 481 -33.16 24.83 -24.66
CA SER A 481 -34.24 24.30 -23.79
C SER A 481 -35.06 25.53 -23.32
N PRO A 482 -36.25 25.49 -22.68
CA PRO A 482 -36.85 24.52 -21.72
C PRO A 482 -38.34 24.21 -22.05
N THR A 483 -39.13 23.37 -21.35
CA THR A 483 -39.86 23.52 -20.06
C THR A 483 -40.64 22.20 -19.81
N GLN A 484 -40.61 21.56 -18.62
CA GLN A 484 -41.45 21.71 -17.41
C GLN A 484 -42.74 20.85 -17.36
N THR A 485 -43.09 20.42 -16.13
CA THR A 485 -44.31 19.72 -15.63
C THR A 485 -44.26 18.18 -15.66
N GLY A 486 -44.63 17.43 -14.62
CA GLY A 486 -45.19 17.72 -13.29
C GLY A 486 -45.38 16.41 -12.49
N TYR A 487 -45.57 16.55 -11.17
CA TYR A 487 -46.28 15.68 -10.19
C TYR A 487 -46.40 14.17 -10.50
N GLY A 488 -45.95 13.21 -9.67
CA GLY A 488 -46.10 13.09 -8.22
C GLY A 488 -47.17 12.03 -7.89
N ARG A 489 -46.77 10.79 -7.56
CA ARG A 489 -47.43 9.87 -6.57
C ARG A 489 -46.78 8.48 -6.58
N SER A 490 -46.25 8.07 -5.43
CA SER A 490 -46.31 6.67 -4.97
C SER A 490 -47.73 6.39 -4.45
N PRO A 491 -48.16 5.12 -4.37
CA PRO A 491 -48.06 4.48 -3.06
C PRO A 491 -47.79 2.95 -3.06
N ALA A 492 -47.19 2.54 -1.95
CA ALA A 492 -47.48 1.36 -1.12
C ALA A 492 -47.38 -0.07 -1.71
N SER A 493 -46.54 -0.84 -1.02
CA SER A 493 -46.53 -2.30 -0.88
C SER A 493 -47.89 -2.87 -0.49
N PRO A 494 -48.13 -4.15 -0.81
CA PRO A 494 -48.41 -5.10 0.27
C PRO A 494 -47.73 -6.48 0.06
N THR A 495 -47.10 -6.98 1.12
CA THR A 495 -47.03 -8.42 1.47
C THR A 495 -48.28 -8.73 2.31
N PRO A 496 -48.87 -9.95 2.30
CA PRO A 496 -48.13 -11.19 2.60
C PRO A 496 -48.68 -12.47 1.92
N SER A 497 -48.00 -13.56 2.27
CA SER A 497 -48.48 -14.94 2.39
C SER A 497 -47.84 -15.97 1.48
N SER A 498 -47.64 -17.10 2.13
CA SER A 498 -46.88 -18.29 1.83
C SER A 498 -47.43 -19.08 0.66
N ASP A 499 -46.55 -19.45 -0.28
CA ASP A 499 -46.61 -20.81 -0.80
C ASP A 499 -45.24 -21.34 -1.18
N ARG A 500 -44.89 -22.47 -0.59
CA ARG A 500 -43.61 -23.18 -0.75
C ARG A 500 -43.81 -24.24 -1.82
N THR A 501 -43.38 -23.97 -3.04
CA THR A 501 -43.19 -25.01 -4.07
C THR A 501 -41.71 -25.09 -4.43
N HIS A 502 -41.09 -26.19 -4.03
CA HIS A 502 -39.70 -26.54 -4.36
C HIS A 502 -39.62 -26.93 -5.84
N VAL A 503 -39.04 -26.04 -6.67
CA VAL A 503 -38.59 -26.39 -8.02
C VAL A 503 -37.07 -26.49 -8.01
N GLY A 504 -36.56 -27.71 -8.12
CA GLY A 504 -35.13 -27.99 -8.29
C GLY A 504 -34.63 -27.44 -9.62
N ARG A 505 -33.75 -26.44 -9.56
CA ARG A 505 -33.12 -25.85 -10.75
C ARG A 505 -31.72 -26.47 -10.90
N GLU A 506 -31.57 -27.37 -11.87
CA GLU A 506 -30.25 -27.86 -12.30
C GLU A 506 -29.38 -26.67 -12.76
N ALA A 507 -28.25 -26.46 -12.08
CA ALA A 507 -27.25 -25.50 -12.51
C ALA A 507 -26.37 -26.14 -13.59
N ARG A 508 -26.69 -25.88 -14.86
CA ARG A 508 -25.84 -26.25 -16.00
C ARG A 508 -24.57 -25.40 -16.01
N TYR A 509 -23.44 -26.01 -15.67
CA TYR A 509 -22.12 -25.36 -15.66
C TYR A 509 -21.63 -25.11 -17.10
N VAL A 510 -21.46 -23.85 -17.47
CA VAL A 510 -20.87 -23.44 -18.75
C VAL A 510 -19.38 -23.14 -18.53
N ARG A 511 -18.50 -23.98 -19.09
CA ARG A 511 -17.04 -23.74 -19.12
C ARG A 511 -16.72 -22.60 -20.10
N PRO A 512 -15.88 -21.62 -19.73
CA PRO A 512 -15.28 -20.72 -20.70
C PRO A 512 -14.27 -21.49 -21.57
N SER A 513 -14.38 -21.35 -22.89
CA SER A 513 -13.33 -21.73 -23.83
C SER A 513 -12.12 -20.83 -23.67
N LEU A 514 -10.92 -21.42 -23.81
CA LEU A 514 -9.58 -20.84 -24.08
C LEU A 514 -8.50 -21.37 -23.13
N SER A 515 -8.02 -22.58 -23.41
CA SER A 515 -6.69 -23.06 -23.03
C SER A 515 -5.89 -23.29 -24.32
N PHE A 516 -5.02 -22.34 -24.65
CA PHE A 516 -4.04 -22.49 -25.74
C PHE A 516 -2.71 -22.92 -25.14
N SER A 517 -2.32 -24.17 -25.39
CA SER A 517 -0.93 -24.68 -25.33
C SER A 517 -0.92 -26.00 -26.09
N GLY A 518 -0.53 -25.99 -27.37
CA GLY A 518 -0.27 -27.22 -28.13
C GLY A 518 1.12 -27.76 -27.80
N PRO A 519 1.30 -29.06 -27.52
CA PRO A 519 2.61 -29.62 -27.22
C PRO A 519 3.40 -29.94 -28.50
N ARG A 520 4.72 -29.63 -28.49
CA ARG A 520 5.70 -30.23 -29.41
C ARG A 520 5.91 -31.71 -29.03
N PRO A 521 6.13 -32.62 -29.99
CA PRO A 521 6.43 -34.01 -29.70
C PRO A 521 7.84 -34.18 -29.10
N PRO A 522 8.05 -35.06 -28.11
CA PRO A 522 9.37 -35.37 -27.58
C PRO A 522 10.10 -36.39 -28.48
N SER A 523 11.39 -36.15 -28.72
CA SER A 523 12.35 -37.12 -29.25
C SER A 523 12.63 -38.20 -28.21
N SER A 524 12.52 -39.46 -28.61
CA SER A 524 12.73 -40.65 -27.78
C SER A 524 14.21 -40.87 -27.45
N LEU A 525 14.56 -41.03 -26.17
CA LEU A 525 15.57 -41.99 -25.64
C LEU A 525 15.81 -41.78 -24.13
N HIS A 526 15.44 -42.80 -23.33
CA HIS A 526 16.11 -43.35 -22.13
C HIS A 526 15.22 -43.69 -20.90
N SER A 527 15.11 -45.02 -20.70
CA SER A 527 15.07 -45.85 -19.48
C SER A 527 14.23 -45.43 -18.26
N ALA A 528 13.23 -46.27 -18.00
CA ALA A 528 12.49 -46.37 -16.74
C ALA A 528 13.41 -46.73 -15.55
N ARG A 529 13.18 -46.07 -14.41
CA ARG A 529 13.72 -46.43 -13.09
C ARG A 529 12.52 -46.55 -12.14
N ASP A 530 12.33 -47.75 -11.59
CA ASP A 530 11.28 -48.04 -10.60
C ASP A 530 11.54 -47.33 -9.27
N TRP A 531 10.45 -46.97 -8.59
CA TRP A 531 10.45 -46.20 -7.35
C TRP A 531 10.42 -47.11 -6.11
N ASP A 532 11.34 -46.89 -5.17
CA ASP A 532 11.53 -47.69 -3.95
C ASP A 532 10.94 -46.98 -2.69
N PRO A 533 9.93 -47.58 -2.02
CA PRO A 533 9.26 -47.02 -0.85
C PRO A 533 10.10 -46.97 0.45
N GLN A 534 11.31 -47.54 0.51
CA GLN A 534 12.16 -47.44 1.71
C GLN A 534 12.96 -46.13 1.85
N SER A 535 12.94 -45.28 0.81
CA SER A 535 13.66 -44.00 0.81
C SER A 535 12.93 -42.84 1.53
N SER A 536 11.68 -43.04 1.93
CA SER A 536 10.88 -42.03 2.65
C SER A 536 10.57 -42.50 4.08
N PHE A 537 11.30 -41.95 5.06
CA PHE A 537 11.14 -42.16 6.51
C PHE A 537 9.73 -41.77 7.03
N ALA A 538 8.70 -42.55 6.72
CA ALA A 538 7.35 -42.41 7.24
C ALA A 538 7.02 -43.57 8.22
N PRO A 539 6.42 -43.32 9.40
CA PRO A 539 6.12 -44.38 10.36
C PRO A 539 4.99 -45.29 9.88
N ALA A 540 5.17 -46.61 10.02
CA ALA A 540 4.13 -47.59 9.75
C ALA A 540 3.05 -47.57 10.83
N TYR A 541 1.78 -47.53 10.41
CA TYR A 541 0.60 -47.64 11.24
C TYR A 541 0.54 -49.04 11.90
N GLY A 542 0.53 -49.09 13.22
CA GLY A 542 0.43 -50.35 13.99
C GLY A 542 -0.96 -50.98 13.89
N ARG A 543 -0.99 -52.28 13.56
CA ARG A 543 -2.14 -53.18 13.76
C ARG A 543 -2.22 -53.58 15.23
N GLY A 544 -3.44 -53.63 15.74
CA GLY A 544 -3.73 -53.93 17.14
C GLY A 544 -3.52 -55.38 17.57
N SER A 545 -3.47 -55.51 18.88
CA SER A 545 -3.92 -56.62 19.72
C SER A 545 -4.51 -56.02 20.98
#